data_AF-A0A2M8Z2V9-F1
#
_entry.id   AF-A0A2M8Z2V9-F1
#
_cell.length_a   1.000
_cell.length_b   1.000
_cell.length_c   1.000
_cell.angle_alpha   90.00
_cell.angle_beta   90.00
_cell.angle_gamma   90.00
#
_symmetry.space_group_name_H-M   'P 1'
#
loop_
_entity.id
_entity.type
_entity.pdbx_description
1 polymer ?
#
loop_
_entity_poly.entity_id
_entity_poly.type
_entity_poly.pdbx_seq_one_letter_code
_entity_poly.pdbx_strand_id
1 'polypeptide(L)'
;MLDNRLKVFVAVCETRGYQKAADKLFISQPAVSHHIRNLEQEMGTKLIVFRKGQLKLMQLTKHGEILFKYCKQVVKQDKQLQEELAQNKNYVPPFEPYKIMTKLYEDPDYIMGKRLSELVSSIAETRSERDRLYNALRDDPDVRKKVFDSGQRRFYYYHTDDVKKYIEDMRI
;
A
#
# COMPACT_ATOMS: atom_id res chain seq x y z
N MET A 1 -4.30 9.98 -3.87
CA MET A 1 -4.86 11.33 -3.63
C MET A 1 -5.82 11.66 -4.75
N LEU A 2 -6.97 12.21 -4.41
CA LEU A 2 -8.01 12.55 -5.38
C LEU A 2 -7.53 13.54 -6.45
N ASP A 3 -7.93 13.30 -7.72
CA ASP A 3 -7.67 14.17 -8.86
C ASP A 3 -8.10 15.62 -8.57
N ASN A 4 -7.18 16.57 -8.76
CA ASN A 4 -7.42 17.99 -8.54
C ASN A 4 -8.60 18.53 -9.35
N ARG A 5 -8.88 17.99 -10.54
CA ARG A 5 -10.03 18.38 -11.37
C ARG A 5 -11.36 18.10 -10.68
N LEU A 6 -11.47 16.99 -9.95
CA LEU A 6 -12.68 16.64 -9.19
C LEU A 6 -12.86 17.57 -7.98
N LYS A 7 -11.77 17.95 -7.31
CA LYS A 7 -11.78 18.95 -6.24
C LYS A 7 -12.24 20.31 -6.76
N VAL A 8 -11.70 20.74 -7.91
CA VAL A 8 -12.12 21.98 -8.58
C VAL A 8 -13.59 21.93 -8.96
N PHE A 9 -14.07 20.83 -9.55
CA PHE A 9 -15.48 20.65 -9.90
C PHE A 9 -16.40 20.77 -8.69
N VAL A 10 -16.10 20.07 -7.59
CA VAL A 10 -16.87 20.19 -6.34
C VAL A 10 -16.89 21.62 -5.83
N ALA A 11 -15.75 22.31 -5.82
CA ALA A 11 -15.68 23.70 -5.39
C ALA A 11 -16.55 24.64 -6.24
N VAL A 12 -16.52 24.50 -7.57
CA VAL A 12 -17.38 25.28 -8.48
C VAL A 12 -18.86 25.02 -8.24
N CYS A 13 -19.24 23.76 -7.99
CA CYS A 13 -20.62 23.39 -7.67
C CYS A 13 -21.09 24.02 -6.36
N GLU A 14 -20.26 23.98 -5.31
CA GLU A 14 -20.59 24.52 -3.99
C GLU A 14 -20.69 26.05 -3.98
N THR A 15 -19.76 26.73 -4.65
CA THR A 15 -19.72 28.20 -4.70
C THR A 15 -20.66 28.79 -5.76
N ARG A 16 -21.21 27.95 -6.65
CA ARG A 16 -22.04 28.31 -7.79
C ARG A 16 -21.39 29.35 -8.71
N GLY A 17 -20.06 29.32 -8.84
CA GLY A 17 -19.35 30.24 -9.73
C GLY A 17 -17.84 30.01 -9.78
N TYR A 18 -17.27 30.22 -10.96
CA TYR A 18 -15.84 30.03 -11.20
C TYR A 18 -14.96 30.95 -10.37
N GLN A 19 -15.30 32.24 -10.26
CA GLN A 19 -14.48 33.21 -9.51
C GLN A 19 -14.43 32.84 -8.03
N LYS A 20 -15.59 32.62 -7.41
CA LYS A 20 -15.68 32.21 -5.99
C LYS A 20 -14.97 30.88 -5.72
N ALA A 21 -14.98 29.96 -6.68
CA ALA A 21 -14.22 28.71 -6.56
C ALA A 21 -12.70 28.94 -6.64
N ALA A 22 -12.25 29.81 -7.54
CA ALA A 22 -10.86 30.23 -7.64
C ALA A 22 -10.38 30.84 -6.32
N ASP A 23 -11.16 31.76 -5.74
CA ASP A 23 -10.84 32.40 -4.46
C ASP A 23 -10.77 31.35 -3.33
N LYS A 24 -11.74 30.42 -3.26
CA LYS A 24 -11.77 29.33 -2.26
C LYS A 24 -10.56 28.39 -2.37
N LEU A 25 -10.07 28.16 -3.58
CA LEU A 25 -8.99 27.21 -3.87
C LEU A 25 -7.62 27.88 -3.98
N PHE A 26 -7.54 29.21 -3.84
CA PHE A 26 -6.32 29.99 -4.02
C PHE A 26 -5.63 29.76 -5.38
N ILE A 27 -6.43 29.64 -6.45
CA ILE A 27 -5.96 29.49 -7.84
C ILE A 27 -6.65 30.52 -8.75
N SER A 28 -6.11 30.70 -9.95
CA SER A 28 -6.69 31.63 -10.93
C SER A 28 -7.99 31.10 -11.54
N GLN A 29 -8.94 31.99 -11.86
CA GLN A 29 -10.18 31.62 -12.53
C GLN A 29 -9.95 30.90 -13.89
N PRO A 30 -8.97 31.30 -14.73
CA PRO A 30 -8.61 30.55 -15.93
C PRO A 30 -8.20 29.10 -15.65
N ALA A 31 -7.46 28.84 -14.56
CA ALA A 31 -7.10 27.49 -14.15
C ALA A 31 -8.34 26.67 -13.75
N VAL A 32 -9.27 27.25 -12.99
CA VAL A 32 -10.56 26.61 -12.67
C VAL A 32 -11.32 26.25 -13.95
N SER A 33 -11.48 27.20 -14.87
CA SER A 33 -12.16 26.98 -16.15
C SER A 33 -11.48 25.91 -17.00
N HIS A 34 -10.14 25.86 -17.01
CA HIS A 34 -9.38 24.83 -17.71
C HIS A 34 -9.62 23.44 -17.11
N HIS A 35 -9.57 23.30 -15.78
CA HIS A 35 -9.87 22.03 -15.12
C HIS A 35 -11.28 21.52 -15.41
N ILE A 36 -12.30 22.39 -15.37
CA ILE A 36 -13.67 22.00 -15.71
C ILE A 36 -13.78 21.59 -17.18
N ARG A 37 -13.19 22.34 -18.12
CA ARG A 37 -13.23 21.99 -19.53
C ARG A 37 -12.57 20.64 -19.81
N ASN A 38 -11.41 20.38 -19.23
CA ASN A 38 -10.73 19.09 -19.42
C ASN A 38 -11.54 17.93 -18.83
N LEU A 39 -12.19 18.16 -17.68
CA LEU A 39 -13.07 17.16 -17.07
C LEU A 39 -14.30 16.88 -17.94
N GLU A 40 -14.94 17.91 -18.48
CA GLU A 40 -16.07 17.76 -19.42
C GLU A 40 -15.65 17.06 -20.72
N GLN A 41 -14.44 17.32 -21.22
CA GLN A 41 -13.88 16.64 -22.39
C GLN A 41 -13.65 15.15 -22.13
N GLU A 42 -13.04 14.80 -21.01
CA GLU A 42 -12.80 13.40 -20.63
C GLU A 42 -14.12 12.64 -20.44
N MET A 43 -15.12 13.29 -19.85
CA MET A 43 -16.46 12.70 -19.64
C MET A 43 -17.32 12.71 -20.91
N GLY A 44 -16.88 13.36 -22.00
CA GLY A 44 -17.64 13.49 -23.24
C GLY A 44 -18.97 14.25 -23.10
N THR A 45 -19.17 15.00 -22.01
CA THR A 45 -20.45 15.66 -21.71
C THR A 45 -20.27 16.94 -20.90
N LYS A 46 -21.25 17.84 -21.01
CA LYS A 46 -21.30 19.04 -20.18
C LYS A 46 -21.77 18.70 -18.78
N LEU A 47 -21.08 19.24 -17.78
CA LEU A 47 -21.39 19.09 -16.37
C LEU A 47 -22.01 20.37 -15.81
N ILE A 48 -21.60 21.54 -16.34
CA ILE A 48 -22.06 22.86 -15.90
C ILE A 48 -22.56 23.65 -17.11
N VAL A 49 -23.70 24.34 -16.93
CA VAL A 49 -24.28 25.25 -17.91
C VAL A 49 -24.67 26.58 -17.26
N PHE A 50 -24.75 27.64 -18.07
CA PHE A 50 -25.18 28.96 -17.63
C PHE A 50 -26.46 29.34 -18.34
N ARG A 51 -27.49 29.74 -17.58
CA ARG A 51 -28.69 30.32 -18.19
C ARG A 51 -28.35 31.65 -18.85
N LYS A 52 -28.90 31.85 -20.05
CA LYS A 52 -28.87 33.15 -20.75
C LYS A 52 -29.98 34.03 -20.16
N GLY A 53 -29.66 35.26 -19.76
CA GLY A 53 -30.59 36.20 -19.13
C GLY A 53 -29.85 37.32 -18.37
N GLN A 54 -30.59 38.24 -17.76
CA GLN A 54 -30.02 39.37 -17.00
C GLN A 54 -29.13 38.94 -15.83
N LEU A 55 -29.39 37.76 -15.25
CA LEU A 55 -28.52 37.14 -14.24
C LEU A 55 -27.94 35.84 -14.81
N LYS A 56 -26.61 35.81 -15.06
CA LYS A 56 -25.90 34.58 -15.44
C LYS A 56 -25.93 33.60 -14.26
N LEU A 57 -26.90 32.69 -14.26
CA LEU A 57 -27.06 31.70 -13.20
C LEU A 57 -26.45 30.36 -13.62
N MET A 58 -25.51 29.86 -12.81
CA MET A 58 -24.88 28.56 -12.99
C MET A 58 -25.85 27.43 -12.62
N GLN A 59 -25.92 26.39 -13.44
CA GLN A 59 -26.69 25.18 -13.20
C GLN A 59 -25.88 23.94 -13.52
N LEU A 60 -26.15 22.84 -12.82
CA LEU A 60 -25.62 21.52 -13.17
C LEU A 60 -26.50 20.88 -14.24
N THR A 61 -25.88 20.15 -15.14
CA THR A 61 -26.60 19.19 -15.99
C THR A 61 -26.94 17.95 -15.17
N LYS A 62 -27.73 17.02 -15.72
CA LYS A 62 -28.00 15.75 -15.03
C LYS A 62 -26.73 14.95 -14.75
N HIS A 63 -25.79 14.94 -15.70
CA HIS A 63 -24.47 14.34 -15.53
C HIS A 63 -23.68 15.06 -14.43
N GLY A 64 -23.74 16.40 -14.39
CA GLY A 64 -23.13 17.20 -13.33
C GLY A 64 -23.69 16.88 -11.94
N GLU A 65 -25.00 16.71 -11.80
CA GLU A 65 -25.62 16.30 -10.53
C GLU A 65 -25.13 14.93 -10.06
N ILE A 66 -25.11 13.95 -10.96
CA ILE A 66 -24.65 12.58 -10.67
C ILE A 66 -23.19 12.63 -10.22
N LEU A 67 -22.32 13.28 -11.01
CA LEU A 67 -20.91 13.39 -10.69
C LEU A 67 -20.70 14.12 -9.35
N PHE A 68 -21.41 15.21 -9.11
CA PHE A 68 -21.27 15.99 -7.88
C PHE A 68 -21.64 15.17 -6.64
N LYS A 69 -22.72 14.37 -6.71
CA LYS A 69 -23.12 13.45 -5.64
C LYS A 69 -21.98 12.49 -5.27
N TYR A 70 -21.36 11.84 -6.25
CA TYR A 70 -20.29 10.87 -6.01
C TYR A 70 -18.98 11.55 -5.59
N CYS A 71 -18.60 12.65 -6.23
CA CYS A 71 -17.39 13.40 -5.87
C CYS A 71 -17.42 13.86 -4.41
N LYS A 72 -18.57 14.28 -3.87
CA LYS A 72 -18.67 14.64 -2.45
C LYS A 72 -18.34 13.48 -1.51
N GLN A 73 -18.76 12.26 -1.85
CA GLN A 73 -18.45 11.07 -1.05
C GLN A 73 -16.96 10.74 -1.12
N VAL A 74 -16.39 10.77 -2.33
CA VAL A 74 -14.97 10.49 -2.54
C VAL A 74 -14.08 11.53 -1.86
N VAL A 75 -14.42 12.83 -1.93
CA VAL A 75 -13.68 13.89 -1.21
C VAL A 75 -13.69 13.65 0.30
N LYS A 76 -14.84 13.22 0.85
CA LYS A 76 -14.94 12.89 2.27
C LYS A 76 -14.04 11.70 2.64
N GLN A 77 -14.06 10.64 1.82
CA GLN A 77 -13.22 9.45 2.02
C GLN A 77 -11.73 9.76 1.88
N ASP A 78 -11.33 10.57 0.89
CA ASP A 78 -9.94 11.00 0.71
C ASP A 78 -9.47 11.77 1.95
N LYS A 79 -10.31 12.65 2.52
CA LYS A 79 -9.98 13.37 3.77
C LYS A 79 -9.80 12.42 4.95
N GLN A 80 -10.72 11.48 5.16
CA GLN A 80 -10.61 10.48 6.24
C GLN A 80 -9.34 9.63 6.08
N LEU A 81 -9.06 9.16 4.86
CA LEU A 81 -7.83 8.45 4.55
C LEU A 81 -6.59 9.27 4.92
N GLN A 82 -6.53 10.55 4.55
CA GLN A 82 -5.40 11.40 4.91
C GLN A 82 -5.28 11.59 6.43
N GLU A 83 -6.38 11.74 7.15
CA GLU A 83 -6.39 11.84 8.62
C GLU A 83 -5.88 10.55 9.27
N GLU A 84 -6.35 9.38 8.84
CA GLU A 84 -5.92 8.08 9.36
C GLU A 84 -4.44 7.80 9.06
N LEU A 85 -3.98 8.10 7.84
CA LEU A 85 -2.57 7.95 7.47
C LEU A 85 -1.67 8.93 8.25
N ALA A 86 -2.14 10.13 8.53
CA ALA A 86 -1.40 11.11 9.34
C ALA A 86 -1.28 10.67 10.80
N GLN A 87 -2.30 9.99 11.34
CA GLN A 87 -2.31 9.46 12.70
C GLN A 87 -1.44 8.20 12.85
N ASN A 88 -1.29 7.40 11.78
CA ASN A 88 -0.57 6.13 11.80
C ASN A 88 0.77 6.19 11.02
N LYS A 89 1.60 7.21 11.28
CA LYS A 89 2.91 7.31 10.64
C LYS A 89 3.85 6.19 11.10
N ASN A 90 4.33 5.38 10.16
CA ASN A 90 5.34 4.33 10.37
C ASN A 90 4.96 3.27 11.43
N TYR A 91 3.67 3.11 11.72
CA TYR A 91 3.22 2.01 12.55
C TYR A 91 3.35 0.71 11.76
N VAL A 92 4.38 -0.07 12.09
CA VAL A 92 4.46 -1.48 11.71
C VAL A 92 3.79 -2.24 12.85
N PRO A 93 2.63 -2.88 12.64
CA PRO A 93 2.04 -3.72 13.67
C PRO A 93 3.08 -4.74 14.16
N PRO A 94 3.12 -5.06 15.47
CA PRO A 94 4.01 -6.08 15.99
C PRO A 94 3.88 -7.35 15.15
N PHE A 95 5.02 -7.97 14.80
CA PHE A 95 5.00 -9.28 14.19
C PHE A 95 4.43 -10.27 15.20
N GLU A 96 3.15 -10.61 15.09
CA GLU A 96 2.58 -11.76 15.76
C GLU A 96 2.83 -12.98 14.87
N PRO A 97 3.71 -13.92 15.26
CA PRO A 97 3.81 -15.18 14.53
C PRO A 97 2.43 -15.84 14.54
N TYR A 98 1.89 -16.13 13.35
CA TYR A 98 0.63 -16.85 13.21
C TYR A 98 0.63 -18.09 14.14
N LYS A 99 -0.50 -18.44 14.77
CA LYS A 99 -0.61 -19.56 15.74
C LYS A 99 0.12 -20.86 15.34
N ILE A 100 0.22 -21.14 14.04
CA ILE A 100 0.96 -22.30 13.49
C ILE A 100 2.48 -22.10 13.61
N MET A 101 3.01 -20.90 13.36
CA MET A 101 4.41 -20.55 13.60
C MET A 101 4.76 -20.63 15.10
N THR A 102 3.88 -20.21 16.01
CA THR A 102 4.15 -20.30 17.46
C THR A 102 4.44 -21.73 17.88
N LYS A 103 3.63 -22.70 17.44
CA LYS A 103 3.88 -24.14 17.68
C LYS A 103 5.19 -24.64 17.07
N LEU A 104 5.63 -24.06 15.95
CA LEU A 104 6.92 -24.40 15.33
C LEU A 104 8.12 -23.77 16.06
N TYR A 105 7.95 -22.62 16.70
CA TYR A 105 8.96 -22.02 17.57
C TYR A 105 9.12 -22.74 18.92
N GLU A 106 8.05 -23.40 19.39
CA GLU A 106 8.04 -24.17 20.63
C GLU A 106 8.72 -25.55 20.51
N ASP A 107 9.00 -26.01 19.29
CA ASP A 107 9.69 -27.28 19.05
C ASP A 107 11.21 -27.12 19.29
N PRO A 108 11.76 -27.63 20.41
CA PRO A 108 13.15 -27.40 20.78
C PRO A 108 14.15 -28.03 19.81
N ASP A 109 13.71 -29.06 19.07
CA ASP A 109 14.55 -29.82 18.15
C ASP A 109 14.73 -29.09 16.82
N TYR A 110 13.89 -28.09 16.51
CA TYR A 110 13.95 -27.34 15.25
C TYR A 110 14.45 -25.90 15.45
N ILE A 111 15.28 -25.43 14.52
CA ILE A 111 15.90 -24.10 14.54
C ILE A 111 15.63 -23.31 13.26
N MET A 112 15.60 -21.99 13.42
CA MET A 112 15.47 -21.02 12.34
C MET A 112 16.04 -19.66 12.77
N GLY A 113 16.00 -18.67 11.86
CA GLY A 113 16.28 -17.27 12.19
C GLY A 113 17.64 -17.08 12.87
N LYS A 114 17.64 -16.45 14.05
CA LYS A 114 18.88 -16.12 14.79
C LYS A 114 19.71 -17.36 15.16
N ARG A 115 19.09 -18.41 15.71
CA ARG A 115 19.80 -19.64 16.13
C ARG A 115 20.48 -20.35 14.95
N LEU A 116 19.77 -20.44 13.82
CA LEU A 116 20.36 -20.98 12.58
C LEU A 116 21.50 -20.08 12.09
N SER A 117 21.29 -18.76 12.08
CA SER A 117 22.31 -17.81 11.63
C SER A 117 23.59 -17.84 12.47
N GLU A 118 23.48 -18.08 13.79
CA GLU A 118 24.64 -18.24 14.67
C GLU A 118 25.45 -19.49 14.31
N LEU A 119 24.79 -20.64 14.08
CA LEU A 119 25.47 -21.87 13.64
C LEU A 119 26.13 -21.69 12.28
N VAL A 120 25.42 -21.13 11.31
CA VAL A 120 25.95 -20.88 9.96
C VAL A 120 27.13 -19.90 10.01
N SER A 121 27.06 -18.86 10.84
CA SER A 121 28.15 -17.89 10.99
C SER A 121 29.38 -18.46 11.72
N SER A 122 29.25 -19.61 12.39
CA SER A 122 30.38 -20.30 13.03
C SER A 122 31.31 -21.01 12.03
N ILE A 123 30.89 -21.12 10.76
CA ILE A 123 31.66 -21.76 9.69
C ILE A 123 31.79 -20.92 8.42
N ALA A 124 30.85 -20.01 8.16
CA ALA A 124 30.83 -19.18 6.96
C ALA A 124 31.06 -17.70 7.34
N GLU A 125 32.24 -17.20 6.99
CA GLU A 125 32.69 -15.84 7.33
C GLU A 125 32.07 -14.81 6.40
N THR A 126 31.94 -15.14 5.12
CA THR A 126 31.40 -14.23 4.10
C THR A 126 29.89 -14.38 3.91
N ARG A 127 29.25 -13.30 3.45
CA ARG A 127 27.82 -13.33 3.09
C ARG A 127 27.53 -14.38 2.01
N SER A 128 28.40 -14.49 1.00
CA SER A 128 28.24 -15.42 -0.12
C SER A 128 28.35 -16.90 0.30
N GLU A 129 29.19 -17.22 1.29
CA GLU A 129 29.24 -18.58 1.86
C GLU A 129 27.99 -18.90 2.66
N ARG A 130 27.51 -17.95 3.47
CA ARG A 130 26.26 -18.12 4.22
C ARG A 130 25.08 -18.36 3.28
N ASP A 131 24.96 -17.58 2.21
CA ASP A 131 23.89 -17.74 1.22
C ASP A 131 23.97 -19.11 0.51
N ARG A 132 25.17 -19.60 0.20
CA ARG A 132 25.36 -20.95 -0.36
C ARG A 132 24.91 -22.03 0.62
N LEU A 133 25.31 -21.92 1.88
CA LEU A 133 24.96 -22.89 2.92
C LEU A 133 23.45 -22.92 3.19
N TYR A 134 22.80 -21.76 3.23
CA TYR A 134 21.35 -21.68 3.39
C TYR A 134 20.61 -22.36 2.23
N ASN A 135 21.06 -22.15 0.99
CA ASN A 135 20.47 -22.83 -0.16
C ASN A 135 20.74 -24.34 -0.12
N ALA A 136 21.96 -24.75 0.26
CA ALA A 136 22.31 -26.16 0.36
C ALA A 136 21.45 -26.89 1.41
N LEU A 137 21.36 -26.36 2.64
CA LEU A 137 20.47 -26.90 3.68
C LEU A 137 19.00 -26.93 3.24
N ARG A 138 18.56 -25.91 2.50
CA ARG A 138 17.17 -25.84 2.00
C ARG A 138 16.89 -26.95 0.99
N ASP A 139 17.83 -27.24 0.12
CA ASP A 139 17.63 -28.11 -1.03
C ASP A 139 18.05 -29.58 -0.72
N ASP A 140 18.76 -29.81 0.39
CA ASP A 140 19.18 -31.12 0.86
C ASP A 140 17.97 -32.01 1.31
N PRO A 141 17.87 -33.26 0.82
CA PRO A 141 16.80 -34.19 1.17
C PRO A 141 16.98 -34.88 2.53
N ASP A 142 18.22 -35.00 3.03
CA ASP A 142 18.56 -35.66 4.29
C ASP A 142 18.39 -34.72 5.50
N VAL A 143 18.34 -33.40 5.26
CA VAL A 143 18.05 -32.42 6.30
C VAL A 143 16.54 -32.34 6.55
N ARG A 144 16.08 -32.88 7.70
CA ARG A 144 14.68 -32.77 8.10
C ARG A 144 14.29 -31.32 8.29
N LYS A 145 13.21 -30.92 7.60
CA LYS A 145 12.70 -29.54 7.64
C LYS A 145 11.19 -29.48 7.77
N LYS A 146 10.71 -28.49 8.52
CA LYS A 146 9.30 -28.08 8.56
C LYS A 146 9.15 -26.78 7.78
N VAL A 147 8.13 -26.71 6.94
CA VAL A 147 7.86 -25.54 6.09
C VAL A 147 6.58 -24.87 6.56
N PHE A 148 6.66 -23.57 6.79
CA PHE A 148 5.49 -22.73 7.00
C PHE A 148 5.37 -21.75 5.84
N ASP A 149 4.26 -21.81 5.11
CA ASP A 149 3.95 -20.90 4.01
C ASP A 149 2.81 -19.96 4.43
N SER A 150 3.10 -18.66 4.50
CA SER A 150 2.10 -17.64 4.82
C SER A 150 1.38 -17.09 3.58
N GLY A 151 1.68 -17.61 2.39
CA GLY A 151 1.25 -17.07 1.09
C GLY A 151 2.07 -15.86 0.62
N GLN A 152 2.74 -15.16 1.53
CA GLN A 152 3.69 -14.08 1.20
C GLN A 152 5.14 -14.52 1.33
N ARG A 153 5.45 -15.42 2.28
CA ARG A 153 6.79 -15.94 2.53
C ARG A 153 6.73 -17.39 3.00
N ARG A 154 7.75 -18.15 2.59
CA ARG A 154 8.04 -19.49 3.12
C ARG A 154 9.14 -19.42 4.16
N PHE A 155 8.90 -20.04 5.30
CA PHE A 155 9.84 -20.19 6.40
C PHE A 155 10.23 -21.66 6.53
N TYR A 156 11.54 -21.90 6.61
CA TYR A 156 12.11 -23.23 6.79
C TYR A 156 12.66 -23.34 8.21
N TYR A 157 12.25 -24.40 8.89
CA TYR A 157 12.73 -24.79 10.20
C TYR A 157 13.49 -26.09 10.01
N TYR A 158 14.73 -26.16 10.48
CA TYR A 158 15.60 -27.31 10.26
C TYR A 158 15.83 -28.05 11.57
N HIS A 159 15.87 -29.37 11.54
CA HIS A 159 16.21 -30.16 12.72
C HIS A 159 17.65 -29.86 13.15
N THR A 160 17.85 -29.58 14.43
CA THR A 160 19.10 -29.06 14.99
C THR A 160 20.26 -30.02 14.75
N ASP A 161 20.04 -31.32 14.99
CA ASP A 161 21.10 -32.32 14.82
C ASP A 161 21.49 -32.52 13.35
N ASP A 162 20.54 -32.39 12.42
CA ASP A 162 20.81 -32.56 10.99
C ASP A 162 21.64 -31.38 10.48
N VAL A 163 21.32 -30.15 10.93
CA VAL A 163 22.12 -28.96 10.61
C VAL A 163 23.51 -29.05 11.21
N LYS A 164 23.63 -29.47 12.48
CA LYS A 164 24.94 -29.64 13.13
C LYS A 164 25.79 -30.67 12.41
N LYS A 165 25.21 -31.84 12.09
CA LYS A 165 25.87 -32.90 11.35
C LYS A 165 26.31 -32.41 9.97
N TYR A 166 25.43 -31.73 9.24
CA TYR A 166 25.75 -31.15 7.93
C TYR A 166 26.92 -30.14 8.01
N ILE A 167 26.93 -29.31 9.06
CA ILE A 167 28.01 -28.35 9.33
C ILE A 167 29.32 -29.05 9.71
N GLU A 168 29.26 -30.13 10.50
CA GLU A 168 30.41 -30.95 10.89
C GLU A 168 31.01 -31.68 9.67
N ASP A 169 30.17 -32.27 8.83
CA ASP A 169 30.58 -32.96 7.60
C ASP A 169 31.25 -32.00 6.60
N MET A 170 30.88 -30.71 6.60
CA MET A 170 31.51 -29.66 5.79
C MET A 170 32.80 -29.07 6.37
N ARG A 171 33.13 -29.36 7.64
CA ARG A 171 34.37 -28.92 8.29
C ARG A 171 35.56 -29.86 8.03
N ILE A 172 35.29 -31.06 7.50
CA ILE A 172 36.28 -32.10 7.16
C ILE A 172 36.69 -31.94 5.69
#